data_AF-A0A7G8Q7X3-F1
#
_entry.id   AF-A0A7G8Q7X3-F1
#
_cell.length_a   1.000
_cell.length_b   1.000
_cell.length_c   1.000
_cell.angle_alpha   90.00
_cell.angle_beta   90.00
_cell.angle_gamma   90.00
#
_symmetry.space_group_name_H-M   'P 1'
#
loop_
_entity.id
_entity.type
_entity.pdbx_description
1 polymer ?
#
loop_
_entity_poly.entity_id
_entity_poly.type
_entity_poly.pdbx_seq_one_letter_code
_entity_poly.pdbx_strand_id
1 'polypeptide(L)'
;MTQTMLFPYAGTLAALEQSGDAASLGLGTAALLIPVLKAYKATLQAAFDTTLAADELRKFQKYAKPGRPSAHIVQLRQRQAAARQATSIARQGLIKAAAAFVRDAGIHVPEKLPLDEFMVGWIAGNVPTDPDASA
;
A
#
# COMPACT_ATOMS: atom_id res chain seq x y z
N MET A 1 -8.62 16.06 -3.68
CA MET A 1 -9.19 15.48 -2.45
C MET A 1 -9.33 13.96 -2.53
N THR A 2 -8.40 13.22 -3.13
CA THR A 2 -8.53 11.75 -3.36
C THR A 2 -7.54 10.91 -2.56
N GLN A 3 -6.57 11.51 -1.88
CA GLN A 3 -5.49 10.74 -1.21
C GLN A 3 -5.88 10.24 0.19
N THR A 4 -6.74 10.96 0.93
CA THR A 4 -7.23 10.56 2.27
C THR A 4 -8.17 9.34 2.20
N MET A 5 -9.00 9.23 1.15
CA MET A 5 -9.86 8.04 0.95
C MET A 5 -9.05 6.78 0.59
N LEU A 6 -7.84 6.93 0.03
CA LEU A 6 -7.00 5.80 -0.36
C LEU A 6 -6.06 5.34 0.77
N PHE A 7 -5.74 6.21 1.72
CA PHE A 7 -4.86 5.92 2.85
C PHE A 7 -5.30 6.71 4.09
N PRO A 8 -6.00 6.08 5.06
CA PRO A 8 -6.62 6.75 6.20
C PRO A 8 -5.64 7.14 7.32
N TYR A 9 -4.33 7.03 7.09
CA TYR A 9 -3.24 7.33 8.04
C TYR A 9 -2.31 8.40 7.47
N ALA A 10 -2.79 9.25 6.56
CA ALA A 10 -1.99 10.23 5.85
C ALA A 10 -1.53 11.36 6.80
N GLY A 11 -2.42 11.83 7.66
CA GLY A 11 -2.15 12.84 8.68
C GLY A 11 -1.23 12.32 9.77
N THR A 12 -1.45 11.09 10.24
CA THR A 12 -0.52 10.45 11.20
C THR A 12 0.87 10.21 10.63
N LEU A 13 0.98 9.78 9.38
CA LEU A 13 2.28 9.68 8.70
C LEU A 13 2.97 11.05 8.61
N ALA A 14 2.25 12.10 8.21
CA ALA A 14 2.82 13.45 8.11
C ALA A 14 3.27 14.00 9.47
N ALA A 15 2.49 13.75 10.53
CA ALA A 15 2.85 14.13 11.89
C ALA A 15 4.10 13.39 12.39
N LEU A 16 4.24 12.09 12.07
CA LEU A 16 5.43 11.30 12.39
C LEU A 16 6.66 11.78 11.62
N GLU A 17 6.51 12.17 10.36
CA GLU A 17 7.61 12.73 9.56
C GLU A 17 8.08 14.09 10.07
N GLN A 18 7.19 14.92 10.61
CA GLN A 18 7.52 16.24 11.16
C GLN A 18 8.07 16.18 12.58
N SER A 19 7.50 15.35 13.44
CA SER A 19 7.91 15.23 14.85
C SER A 19 9.17 14.39 15.02
N GLY A 20 9.39 13.40 14.14
CA GLY A 20 10.46 12.41 14.31
C GLY A 20 10.35 11.57 15.59
N ASP A 21 9.27 11.76 16.37
CA ASP A 21 9.14 11.28 17.73
C ASP A 21 7.78 10.60 17.93
N ALA A 22 7.75 9.27 17.76
CA ALA A 22 6.57 8.46 18.10
C ALA A 22 6.55 8.05 19.58
N ALA A 23 7.43 8.59 20.43
CA ALA A 23 7.22 8.51 21.87
C ALA A 23 5.88 9.16 22.26
N SER A 24 5.44 10.18 21.51
CA SER A 24 4.12 10.81 21.64
C SER A 24 2.93 9.87 21.38
N LEU A 25 3.14 8.75 20.66
CA LEU A 25 2.16 7.69 20.46
C LEU A 25 2.35 6.50 21.42
N GLY A 26 3.30 6.57 22.36
CA GLY A 26 3.65 5.45 23.24
C GLY A 26 4.37 4.30 22.53
N LEU A 27 4.82 4.51 21.29
CA LEU A 27 5.48 3.52 20.45
C LEU A 27 6.98 3.84 20.40
N GLY A 28 7.78 3.17 21.23
CA GLY A 28 9.25 3.34 21.27
C GLY A 28 9.99 3.03 19.96
N THR A 29 9.28 2.56 18.93
CA THR A 29 9.78 2.15 17.61
C THR A 29 9.31 3.07 16.46
N ALA A 30 9.06 4.34 16.79
CA ALA A 30 8.73 5.45 15.91
C ALA A 30 9.36 5.42 14.51
N ALA A 31 10.70 5.34 14.48
CA ALA A 31 11.49 5.44 13.27
C ALA A 31 11.25 4.27 12.31
N LEU A 32 10.83 3.11 12.84
CA LEU A 32 10.51 1.92 12.07
C LEU A 32 9.04 1.86 11.64
N LEU A 33 8.16 2.65 12.27
CA LEU A 33 6.76 2.76 11.86
C LEU A 33 6.60 3.60 10.58
N ILE A 34 7.41 4.66 10.41
CA ILE A 34 7.41 5.51 9.20
C ILE A 34 7.59 4.68 7.91
N PRO A 35 8.63 3.82 7.77
CA PRO A 35 8.81 3.03 6.56
C PRO A 35 7.70 1.98 6.36
N VAL A 36 7.10 1.47 7.44
CA VAL A 36 5.93 0.56 7.36
C VAL A 36 4.72 1.28 6.76
N LEU A 37 4.37 2.46 7.29
CA LEU A 37 3.25 3.25 6.79
C LEU A 37 3.46 3.71 5.35
N LYS A 38 4.69 4.08 4.96
CA LYS A 38 5.04 4.40 3.56
C LYS A 38 4.86 3.20 2.64
N ALA A 39 5.35 2.04 3.04
CA ALA A 39 5.22 0.82 2.25
C ALA A 39 3.74 0.39 2.13
N TYR A 40 2.95 0.60 3.18
CA TYR A 40 1.52 0.33 3.15
C TYR A 40 0.78 1.28 2.19
N LYS A 41 1.03 2.59 2.27
CA LYS A 41 0.53 3.58 1.30
C LYS A 41 0.88 3.21 -0.14
N ALA A 42 2.13 2.82 -0.39
CA ALA A 42 2.59 2.39 -1.72
C ALA A 42 1.86 1.13 -2.21
N THR A 43 1.54 0.19 -1.30
CA THR A 43 0.80 -1.03 -1.62
C THR A 43 -0.64 -0.71 -2.04
N LEU A 44 -1.33 0.19 -1.31
CA LEU A 44 -2.68 0.64 -1.66
C LEU A 44 -2.70 1.39 -2.99
N GLN A 45 -1.73 2.28 -3.22
CA GLN A 45 -1.60 3.00 -4.49
C GLN A 45 -1.38 2.04 -5.66
N ALA A 46 -0.47 1.07 -5.52
CA ALA A 46 -0.20 0.10 -6.58
C ALA A 46 -1.40 -0.82 -6.88
N ALA A 47 -2.22 -1.15 -5.87
CA ALA A 47 -3.46 -1.91 -6.06
C ALA A 47 -4.51 -1.10 -6.83
N PHE A 48 -4.64 0.18 -6.50
CA PHE A 48 -5.51 1.11 -7.23
C PHE A 48 -5.08 1.29 -8.68
N ASP A 49 -3.80 1.54 -8.93
CA ASP A 49 -3.24 1.71 -10.28
C ASP A 49 -3.42 0.45 -11.13
N THR A 50 -3.30 -0.73 -10.52
CA THR A 50 -3.56 -2.01 -11.21
C THR A 50 -5.02 -2.17 -11.60
N THR A 51 -5.95 -1.74 -10.73
CA THR A 51 -7.39 -1.76 -11.03
C THR A 51 -7.71 -0.81 -12.18
N LEU A 52 -7.19 0.41 -12.15
CA LEU A 52 -7.35 1.38 -13.24
C LEU A 52 -6.80 0.85 -14.57
N ALA A 53 -5.60 0.28 -14.57
CA ALA A 53 -5.00 -0.29 -15.78
C ALA A 53 -5.82 -1.49 -16.32
N ALA A 54 -6.41 -2.30 -15.44
CA ALA A 54 -7.27 -3.40 -15.82
C ALA A 54 -8.60 -2.93 -16.44
N ASP A 55 -9.20 -1.88 -15.89
CA ASP A 55 -10.47 -1.34 -16.39
C ASP A 55 -10.30 -0.60 -17.72
N GLU A 56 -9.19 0.14 -17.90
CA GLU A 56 -8.80 0.67 -19.20
C GLU A 56 -8.68 -0.47 -20.22
N LEU A 57 -7.95 -1.53 -19.89
CA LEU A 57 -7.76 -2.66 -20.79
C LEU A 57 -9.08 -3.36 -21.15
N ARG A 58 -9.99 -3.56 -20.19
CA ARG A 58 -11.33 -4.13 -20.45
C ARG A 58 -12.13 -3.29 -21.43
N LYS A 59 -12.11 -1.95 -21.26
CA LYS A 59 -12.79 -1.02 -22.16
C LYS A 59 -12.26 -1.16 -23.58
N PHE A 60 -10.94 -1.18 -23.77
CA PHE A 60 -10.36 -1.27 -25.11
C PHE A 60 -10.46 -2.66 -25.75
N GLN A 61 -10.40 -3.73 -24.96
CA GLN A 61 -10.58 -5.09 -25.45
C GLN A 61 -11.98 -5.34 -26.02
N LYS A 62 -13.04 -4.73 -25.44
CA LYS A 62 -14.42 -4.85 -25.94
C LYS A 62 -14.58 -4.36 -27.39
N TYR A 63 -13.78 -3.39 -27.82
CA TYR A 63 -13.86 -2.78 -29.15
C TYR A 63 -12.74 -3.22 -30.11
N ALA A 64 -11.87 -4.13 -29.67
CA ALA A 64 -10.80 -4.64 -30.52
C ALA A 64 -11.38 -5.61 -31.57
N LYS A 65 -11.14 -5.33 -32.86
CA LYS A 65 -11.55 -6.23 -33.95
C LYS A 65 -10.80 -7.56 -33.84
N PRO A 66 -11.44 -8.71 -34.12
CA PRO A 66 -10.75 -9.99 -34.21
C PRO A 66 -9.65 -9.92 -35.27
N GLY A 67 -8.39 -10.13 -34.87
CA GLY A 67 -7.23 -9.98 -35.75
C GLY A 67 -5.94 -9.62 -35.01
N ARG A 68 -4.96 -9.05 -35.75
CA ARG A 68 -3.65 -8.67 -35.19
C ARG A 68 -3.84 -7.62 -34.08
N PRO A 69 -3.26 -7.80 -32.87
CA PRO A 69 -3.42 -6.85 -31.79
C PRO A 69 -2.86 -5.48 -32.21
N SER A 70 -3.65 -4.42 -32.01
CA SER A 70 -3.19 -3.06 -32.27
C SER A 70 -2.05 -2.69 -31.32
N ALA A 71 -1.11 -1.86 -31.78
CA ALA A 71 0.01 -1.39 -30.96
C ALA A 71 -0.46 -0.80 -29.61
N HIS A 72 -1.62 -0.15 -29.62
CA HIS A 72 -2.26 0.39 -28.42
C HIS A 72 -2.67 -0.68 -27.39
N ILE A 73 -3.25 -1.81 -27.83
CA ILE A 73 -3.60 -2.94 -26.92
C ILE A 73 -2.32 -3.57 -26.33
N VAL A 74 -1.25 -3.63 -27.11
CA VAL A 74 0.06 -4.12 -26.64
C VAL A 74 0.63 -3.20 -25.55
N GLN A 75 0.59 -1.88 -25.76
CA GLN A 75 1.00 -0.89 -24.75
C GLN A 75 0.16 -0.99 -23.47
N LEU A 76 -1.15 -1.17 -23.59
CA LEU A 76 -2.04 -1.34 -22.42
C LEU A 76 -1.71 -2.61 -21.63
N ARG A 77 -1.37 -3.72 -22.30
CA ARG A 77 -0.92 -4.94 -21.62
C ARG A 77 0.42 -4.76 -20.93
N GLN A 78 1.36 -4.04 -21.55
CA GLN A 78 2.63 -3.68 -20.92
C GLN A 78 2.40 -2.83 -19.68
N ARG A 79 1.50 -1.84 -19.75
CA ARG A 79 1.10 -1.03 -18.59
C ARG A 79 0.49 -1.87 -17.47
N GLN A 80 -0.37 -2.83 -17.80
CA GLN A 80 -0.93 -3.76 -16.82
C GLN A 80 0.14 -4.67 -16.19
N ALA A 81 1.07 -5.19 -16.98
CA ALA A 81 2.18 -6.01 -16.48
C ALA A 81 3.09 -5.20 -15.54
N ALA A 82 3.42 -3.96 -15.92
CA ALA A 82 4.18 -3.04 -15.09
C ALA A 82 3.46 -2.71 -13.78
N ALA A 83 2.14 -2.47 -13.82
CA ALA A 83 1.34 -2.23 -12.63
C ALA A 83 1.34 -3.43 -11.66
N ARG A 84 1.17 -4.66 -12.18
CA ARG A 84 1.26 -5.89 -11.37
C ARG A 84 2.64 -6.06 -10.73
N GLN A 85 3.71 -5.76 -11.48
CA GLN A 85 5.07 -5.82 -10.95
C GLN A 85 5.26 -4.78 -9.84
N ALA A 86 4.76 -3.55 -10.03
CA ALA A 86 4.79 -2.52 -9.00
C ALA A 86 4.04 -2.94 -7.72
N THR A 87 2.88 -3.60 -7.84
CA THR A 87 2.17 -4.17 -6.68
C THR A 87 3.00 -5.22 -5.95
N SER A 88 3.65 -6.13 -6.68
CA SER A 88 4.50 -7.16 -6.08
C SER A 88 5.69 -6.55 -5.33
N ILE A 89 6.35 -5.55 -5.92
CA ILE A 89 7.46 -4.81 -5.30
C ILE A 89 6.97 -4.07 -4.04
N ALA A 90 5.82 -3.39 -4.10
CA ALA A 90 5.26 -2.67 -2.97
C ALA A 90 4.95 -3.62 -1.79
N ARG A 91 4.34 -4.78 -2.08
CA ARG A 91 4.07 -5.82 -1.06
C ARG A 91 5.36 -6.35 -0.44
N GLN A 92 6.39 -6.63 -1.24
CA GLN A 92 7.69 -7.05 -0.71
C GLN A 92 8.33 -5.97 0.17
N GLY A 93 8.21 -4.70 -0.22
CA GLY A 93 8.62 -3.55 0.59
C GLY A 93 7.93 -3.50 1.94
N LEU A 94 6.61 -3.73 1.97
CA LEU A 94 5.83 -3.79 3.19
C LEU A 94 6.29 -4.93 4.10
N ILE A 95 6.45 -6.14 3.56
CA ILE A 95 6.93 -7.30 4.32
C ILE A 95 8.31 -7.02 4.94
N LYS A 96 9.23 -6.43 4.17
CA LYS A 96 10.57 -6.09 4.65
C LYS A 96 10.53 -5.06 5.79
N ALA A 97 9.75 -4.00 5.64
CA ALA A 97 9.59 -2.98 6.67
C ALA A 97 8.90 -3.55 7.92
N ALA A 98 7.84 -4.33 7.74
CA ALA A 98 7.10 -5.00 8.80
C ALA A 98 8.00 -5.95 9.60
N ALA A 99 8.86 -6.72 8.92
CA ALA A 99 9.78 -7.64 9.58
C ALA A 99 10.81 -6.91 10.46
N ALA A 100 11.29 -5.75 10.03
CA ALA A 100 12.18 -4.92 10.83
C ALA A 100 11.45 -4.37 12.07
N PHE A 101 10.24 -3.83 11.86
CA PHE A 101 9.41 -3.26 12.93
C PHE A 101 9.03 -4.31 13.99
N VAL A 102 8.53 -5.47 13.58
CA VAL A 102 8.12 -6.56 14.49
C VAL A 102 9.27 -7.02 15.37
N ARG A 103 10.48 -7.18 14.80
CA ARG A 103 11.67 -7.61 15.54
C ARG A 103 12.08 -6.60 16.60
N ASP A 104 12.04 -5.32 16.27
CA ASP A 104 12.45 -4.24 17.18
C ASP A 104 11.39 -3.96 18.25
N ALA A 105 10.12 -4.00 17.87
CA ALA A 105 8.99 -3.78 18.78
C ALA A 105 8.69 -4.99 19.67
N GLY A 106 9.38 -6.13 19.49
CA GLY A 106 9.13 -7.36 20.25
C GLY A 106 7.73 -7.96 20.03
N ILE A 107 7.08 -7.64 18.91
CA ILE A 107 5.72 -8.08 18.62
C ILE A 107 5.74 -9.55 18.20
N HIS A 108 4.89 -10.36 18.82
CA HIS A 108 4.75 -11.77 18.41
C HIS A 108 3.82 -11.88 17.20
N VAL A 109 4.33 -12.39 16.08
CA VAL A 109 3.55 -12.63 14.86
C VAL A 109 2.99 -14.05 14.89
N PRO A 110 1.67 -14.24 14.70
CA PRO A 110 1.08 -15.57 14.60
C PRO A 110 1.67 -16.37 13.42
N GLU A 111 2.05 -17.62 13.65
CA GLU A 111 2.71 -18.50 12.65
C GLU A 111 1.86 -18.75 11.39
N LYS A 112 0.52 -18.67 11.51
CA LYS A 112 -0.43 -18.95 10.43
C LYS A 112 -0.88 -17.71 9.64
N LEU A 113 -0.41 -16.52 10.00
CA LEU A 113 -0.85 -15.28 9.38
C LEU A 113 0.30 -14.68 8.56
N PRO A 114 0.07 -14.32 7.29
CA PRO A 114 1.10 -13.70 6.50
C PRO A 114 1.40 -12.30 7.08
N LEU A 115 2.67 -11.92 7.04
CA LEU A 115 3.16 -10.74 7.76
C LEU A 115 2.55 -9.43 7.26
N ASP A 116 2.20 -9.35 5.98
CA ASP A 116 1.50 -8.20 5.41
C ASP A 116 0.08 -8.07 5.97
N GLU A 117 -0.67 -9.17 6.06
CA GLU A 117 -2.02 -9.18 6.66
C GLU A 117 -1.99 -8.87 8.15
N PHE A 118 -1.06 -9.46 8.89
CA PHE A 118 -0.83 -9.13 10.30
C PHE A 118 -0.56 -7.65 10.51
N MET A 119 0.35 -7.08 9.71
CA MET A 119 0.77 -5.70 9.85
C MET A 119 -0.38 -4.72 9.54
N VAL A 120 -1.19 -5.01 8.51
CA VAL A 120 -2.38 -4.20 8.19
C VAL A 120 -3.37 -4.22 9.35
N GLY A 121 -3.66 -5.37 9.93
CA GLY A 121 -4.54 -5.48 11.10
C GLY A 121 -3.97 -4.78 12.34
N TRP A 122 -2.66 -4.90 12.56
CA TRP A 122 -1.99 -4.21 13.66
C TRP A 122 -2.06 -2.69 13.50
N ILE A 123 -1.79 -2.16 12.31
CA ILE A 123 -1.91 -0.72 12.01
C ILE A 123 -3.33 -0.24 12.30
N ALA A 124 -4.34 -0.99 11.86
CA ALA A 124 -5.75 -0.62 12.08
C ALA A 124 -6.15 -0.55 13.55
N GLY A 125 -5.56 -1.38 14.41
CA GLY A 125 -5.85 -1.36 15.85
C GLY A 125 -5.00 -0.40 16.68
N ASN A 126 -3.82 0.02 16.18
CA ASN A 126 -2.82 0.73 16.99
C ASN A 126 -2.47 2.13 16.46
N VAL A 127 -2.79 2.44 15.20
CA VAL A 127 -2.52 3.75 14.60
C VAL A 127 -3.82 4.54 14.49
N PRO A 128 -3.87 5.77 15.03
CA PRO A 128 -5.03 6.63 14.87
C PRO A 128 -5.33 6.86 13.38
N THR A 129 -6.58 6.66 12.97
CA THR A 129 -7.05 7.08 11.66
C THR A 129 -7.29 8.57 11.65
N ASP A 130 -7.06 9.21 10.50
CA ASP A 130 -7.33 10.64 10.34
C ASP A 130 -8.84 10.91 10.54
N PRO A 131 -9.23 11.99 11.25
CA PRO A 131 -10.63 12.28 11.58
C PRO A 131 -11.52 12.55 10.35
N ASP A 132 -10.95 12.72 9.16
CA ASP A 132 -11.67 12.94 7.90
C ASP A 132 -11.88 11.66 7.06
N ALA A 133 -11.42 10.48 7.52
CA ALA A 133 -11.58 9.21 6.79
C ALA A 133 -12.85 8.43 7.16
N SER A 134 -13.59 8.89 8.18
CA SER A 134 -14.85 8.28 8.65
C SER A 134 -16.03 9.22 8.38
N ALA A 135 -16.36 9.44 7.11
CA ALA A 135 -17.60 10.09 6.69
C ALA A 135 -18.11 9.49 5.37
#